data_AF-A0A7S1E9A6-F1
#
_entry.id   AF-A0A7S1E9A6-F1
#
_cell.length_a   1.000
_cell.length_b   1.000
_cell.length_c   1.000
_cell.angle_alpha   90.00
_cell.angle_beta   90.00
_cell.angle_gamma   90.00
#
_symmetry.space_group_name_H-M   'P 1'
#
loop_
_entity.id
_entity.type
_entity.pdbx_description
1 polymer ?
#
loop_
_entity_poly.entity_id
_entity_poly.type
_entity_poly.pdbx_seq_one_letter_code
_entity_poly.pdbx_strand_id
1 'polypeptide(L)'
;DESAGFRHTTVLLDEAVDGVMARPDGIYLDGTFGRGGHSRALLARLAPEGRLVAIDRDPEAIAAAASITDPRFAIVHGGFADMAELLAGQGVHQLDGVLLDLGVSSPQIDNPQRGFSFRFDG
;
A
#
# COMPACT_ATOMS: atom_id res chain seq x y z
N ASP A 1 -14.85 -28.06 8.04
CA ASP A 1 -15.23 -27.06 7.04
C ASP A 1 -14.34 -25.86 7.29
N GLU A 2 -13.13 -25.90 6.72
CA GLU A 2 -12.06 -24.93 6.96
C GLU A 2 -12.01 -23.94 5.80
N SER A 3 -12.59 -22.77 6.00
CA SER A 3 -12.32 -21.58 5.18
C SER A 3 -11.79 -20.46 6.08
N ALA A 4 -10.63 -20.68 6.69
CA ALA A 4 -9.88 -19.63 7.34
C ALA A 4 -9.14 -18.84 6.24
N GLY A 5 -9.75 -17.75 5.78
CA GLY A 5 -9.11 -16.84 4.82
C GLY A 5 -7.76 -16.36 5.35
N PHE A 6 -6.70 -16.56 4.57
CA PHE A 6 -5.37 -16.06 4.88
C PHE A 6 -5.42 -14.54 5.03
N ARG A 7 -5.40 -14.05 6.28
CA ARG A 7 -5.19 -12.63 6.59
C ARG A 7 -3.70 -12.40 6.67
N HIS A 8 -3.16 -11.72 5.67
CA HIS A 8 -1.80 -11.21 5.70
C HIS A 8 -1.60 -10.30 6.92
N THR A 9 -0.60 -10.60 7.76
CA THR A 9 -0.18 -9.73 8.86
C THR A 9 1.01 -8.91 8.39
N THR A 10 0.89 -7.58 8.43
CA THR A 10 1.97 -6.67 8.03
C THR A 10 3.05 -6.63 9.09
N VAL A 11 4.32 -6.72 8.65
CA VAL A 11 5.51 -6.68 9.52
C VAL A 11 5.84 -5.22 9.84
N LEU A 12 6.19 -4.91 11.10
CA LEU A 12 6.51 -3.55 11.60
C LEU A 12 5.44 -2.49 11.31
N LEU A 13 4.17 -2.91 11.35
CA LEU A 13 3.03 -2.06 10.99
C LEU A 13 2.98 -0.77 11.80
N ASP A 14 3.04 -0.86 13.13
CA ASP A 14 2.88 0.31 13.98
C ASP A 14 4.13 1.20 13.96
N GLU A 15 5.32 0.61 13.98
CA GLU A 15 6.58 1.34 13.96
C GLU A 15 6.79 2.09 12.63
N ALA A 16 6.44 1.49 11.50
CA ALA A 16 6.54 2.14 10.19
C ALA A 16 5.57 3.32 10.09
N VAL A 17 4.34 3.16 10.59
CA VAL A 17 3.33 4.22 10.57
C VAL A 17 3.70 5.35 11.55
N ASP A 18 4.20 5.02 12.75
CA ASP A 18 4.70 5.99 13.71
C ASP A 18 5.89 6.79 13.17
N GLY A 19 6.80 6.13 12.45
CA GLY A 19 7.97 6.79 11.86
C GLY A 19 7.64 7.74 10.71
N VAL A 20 6.57 7.45 9.96
CA VAL A 20 6.16 8.26 8.79
C VAL A 20 5.20 9.39 9.17
N MET A 21 4.31 9.17 10.15
CA MET A 21 3.25 10.12 10.45
C MET A 21 3.74 11.31 11.29
N ALA A 22 3.97 12.45 10.65
CA ALA A 22 4.35 13.69 11.31
C ALA A 22 3.14 14.47 11.89
N ARG A 23 2.00 14.45 11.17
CA ARG A 23 0.76 15.12 11.57
C ARG A 23 -0.50 14.48 10.95
N PRO A 24 -1.66 14.46 11.62
CA PRO A 24 -2.83 13.72 11.15
C PRO A 24 -3.53 14.34 9.92
N ASP A 25 -3.35 15.63 9.67
CA ASP A 25 -3.91 16.40 8.54
C ASP A 25 -2.94 16.50 7.35
N GLY A 26 -1.91 15.65 7.31
CA GLY A 26 -0.90 15.63 6.24
C GLY A 26 -1.31 14.82 5.00
N ILE A 27 -0.49 14.92 3.96
CA ILE A 27 -0.57 14.14 2.73
C ILE A 27 0.54 13.09 2.73
N TYR A 28 0.16 11.83 2.62
CA TYR A 28 1.08 10.70 2.70
C TYR A 28 1.05 9.84 1.45
N LEU A 29 2.19 9.18 1.19
CA LEU A 29 2.33 8.17 0.16
C LEU A 29 2.61 6.80 0.78
N ASP A 30 1.85 5.78 0.39
CA ASP A 30 2.22 4.36 0.50
C ASP A 30 2.68 3.89 -0.90
N GLY A 31 3.98 3.80 -1.13
CA GLY A 31 4.53 3.50 -2.46
C GLY A 31 4.55 2.01 -2.82
N THR A 32 4.05 1.15 -1.93
CA THR A 32 4.11 -0.32 -2.05
C THR A 32 2.84 -0.92 -1.45
N PHE A 33 1.68 -0.53 -1.98
CA PHE A 33 0.36 -0.84 -1.41
C PHE A 33 0.20 -2.32 -1.01
N GLY A 34 0.57 -3.24 -1.91
CA GLY A 34 0.50 -4.69 -1.74
C GLY A 34 -0.92 -5.17 -1.47
N ARG A 35 -1.27 -5.30 -0.18
CA ARG A 35 -2.62 -5.69 0.29
C ARG A 35 -3.26 -4.66 1.23
N GLY A 36 -2.66 -3.48 1.35
CA GLY A 36 -3.19 -2.31 2.04
C GLY A 36 -3.08 -2.35 3.56
N GLY A 37 -2.17 -3.14 4.13
CA GLY A 37 -1.97 -3.19 5.57
C GLY A 37 -1.51 -1.84 6.13
N HIS A 38 -0.38 -1.32 5.63
CA HIS A 38 0.13 0.01 5.97
C HIS A 38 -0.85 1.11 5.60
N SER A 39 -1.42 1.09 4.39
CA SER A 39 -2.45 2.06 3.97
C SER A 39 -3.63 2.16 4.94
N ARG A 40 -4.20 1.02 5.39
CA ARG A 40 -5.31 1.04 6.36
C ARG A 40 -4.89 1.60 7.72
N ALA A 41 -3.68 1.28 8.18
CA ALA A 41 -3.15 1.80 9.43
C ALA A 41 -2.88 3.32 9.36
N LEU A 42 -2.35 3.83 8.24
CA LEU A 42 -2.22 5.26 7.98
C LEU A 42 -3.60 5.94 7.99
N LEU A 43 -4.58 5.44 7.22
CA LEU A 43 -5.94 5.99 7.16
C LEU A 43 -6.64 6.04 8.52
N ALA A 44 -6.42 5.03 9.38
CA ALA A 44 -7.00 4.98 10.72
C ALA A 44 -6.50 6.10 11.64
N ARG A 45 -5.33 6.67 11.34
CA ARG A 45 -4.70 7.74 12.14
C ARG A 45 -4.81 9.13 11.47
N LEU A 46 -5.21 9.19 10.20
CA LEU A 46 -5.46 10.46 9.52
C LEU A 46 -6.69 11.18 10.09
N ALA A 47 -6.63 12.50 10.09
CA ALA A 47 -7.77 13.39 10.28
C ALA A 47 -8.64 13.44 9.00
N PRO A 48 -9.87 13.96 9.06
CA PRO A 48 -10.72 14.16 7.87
C PRO A 48 -10.06 14.95 6.74
N GLU A 49 -9.18 15.90 7.08
CA GLU A 49 -8.43 16.75 6.15
C GLU A 49 -7.18 16.08 5.58
N GLY A 50 -6.75 14.97 6.18
CA GLY A 50 -5.60 14.21 5.72
C GLY A 50 -5.88 13.48 4.42
N ARG A 51 -4.81 13.10 3.71
CA ARG A 51 -4.90 12.39 2.43
C ARG A 51 -3.87 11.29 2.34
N LEU A 52 -4.26 10.15 1.78
CA LEU A 52 -3.36 9.05 1.47
C LEU A 52 -3.45 8.72 -0.03
N VAL A 53 -2.32 8.78 -0.71
CA VAL A 53 -2.17 8.18 -2.05
C VAL A 53 -1.37 6.89 -1.89
N ALA A 54 -1.83 5.81 -2.52
CA ALA A 54 -1.10 4.57 -2.62
C ALA A 54 -0.70 4.29 -4.08
N ILE A 55 0.44 3.63 -4.25
CA ILE A 55 0.96 3.22 -5.55
C ILE A 55 1.30 1.72 -5.50
N ASP A 56 1.01 1.00 -6.58
CA ASP A 56 1.53 -0.36 -6.79
C ASP A 56 1.64 -0.68 -8.28
N ARG A 57 2.59 -1.54 -8.65
CA ARG A 57 2.76 -2.02 -10.03
C ARG A 57 1.90 -3.24 -10.33
N ASP A 58 1.53 -3.99 -9.30
CA ASP A 58 0.79 -5.24 -9.41
C ASP A 58 -0.71 -4.97 -9.63
N PRO A 59 -1.31 -5.37 -10.77
CA PRO A 59 -2.75 -5.20 -11.01
C PRO A 59 -3.63 -5.88 -9.96
N GLU A 60 -3.17 -6.96 -9.31
CA GLU A 60 -3.92 -7.59 -8.22
C GLU A 60 -3.96 -6.70 -6.97
N ALA A 61 -2.89 -5.95 -6.71
CA ALA A 61 -2.86 -4.97 -5.62
C ALA A 61 -3.85 -3.83 -5.90
N ILE A 62 -3.93 -3.37 -7.15
CA ILE A 62 -4.92 -2.37 -7.58
C ILE A 62 -6.35 -2.88 -7.39
N ALA A 63 -6.63 -4.13 -7.78
CA ALA A 63 -7.94 -4.73 -7.57
C ALA A 63 -8.28 -4.84 -6.07
N ALA A 64 -7.31 -5.20 -5.22
CA ALA A 64 -7.49 -5.30 -3.77
C ALA A 64 -7.80 -3.94 -3.12
N ALA A 65 -7.30 -2.84 -3.69
CA ALA A 65 -7.55 -1.49 -3.21
C ALA A 65 -9.03 -1.07 -3.28
N ALA A 66 -9.84 -1.71 -4.14
CA ALA A 66 -11.29 -1.48 -4.20
C ALA A 66 -12.02 -1.76 -2.87
N SER A 67 -11.39 -2.51 -1.95
CA SER A 67 -11.92 -2.74 -0.60
C SER A 67 -11.82 -1.51 0.33
N ILE A 68 -11.06 -0.48 -0.04
CA ILE A 68 -10.88 0.74 0.73
C ILE A 68 -11.78 1.82 0.14
N THR A 69 -12.85 2.17 0.86
CA THR A 69 -13.87 3.13 0.42
C THR A 69 -13.74 4.50 1.09
N ASP A 70 -12.58 4.78 1.69
CA ASP A 70 -12.33 6.04 2.40
C ASP A 70 -12.14 7.18 1.38
N PRO A 71 -12.87 8.30 1.46
CA PRO A 71 -12.76 9.40 0.50
C PRO A 71 -11.39 10.10 0.51
N ARG A 72 -10.58 9.89 1.55
CA ARG A 72 -9.21 10.42 1.66
C ARG A 72 -8.18 9.57 0.93
N PHE A 73 -8.57 8.39 0.47
CA PHE A 73 -7.71 7.40 -0.16
C PHE A 73 -7.81 7.45 -1.69
N ALA A 74 -6.66 7.35 -2.36
CA ALA A 74 -6.57 7.09 -3.79
C ALA A 74 -5.52 6.02 -4.08
N ILE A 75 -5.78 5.15 -5.04
CA ILE A 75 -4.83 4.15 -5.55
C ILE A 75 -4.44 4.51 -7.00
N VAL A 76 -3.15 4.46 -7.29
CA VAL A 76 -2.60 4.70 -8.63
C VAL A 76 -1.80 3.49 -9.08
N HIS A 77 -2.09 2.98 -10.29
CA HIS A 77 -1.32 1.90 -10.89
C HIS A 77 -0.01 2.44 -11.48
N GLY A 78 1.12 2.00 -10.95
CA GLY A 78 2.43 2.48 -11.37
C GLY A 78 3.56 2.08 -10.42
N GLY A 79 4.81 2.41 -10.76
CA GLY A 79 5.94 2.18 -9.86
C GLY A 79 6.21 3.35 -8.94
N PHE A 80 6.69 3.09 -7.71
CA PHE A 80 7.16 4.18 -6.85
C PHE A 80 8.32 4.97 -7.46
N ALA A 81 9.07 4.40 -8.42
CA ALA A 81 10.09 5.11 -9.19
C ALA A 81 9.50 6.28 -10.00
N ASP A 82 8.23 6.19 -10.39
CA ASP A 82 7.50 7.18 -11.18
C ASP A 82 6.61 8.08 -10.28
N MET A 83 6.75 7.99 -8.95
CA MET A 83 5.82 8.61 -7.99
C MET A 83 5.62 10.11 -8.19
N ALA A 84 6.65 10.86 -8.60
CA ALA A 84 6.54 12.30 -8.79
C ALA A 84 5.55 12.66 -9.91
N GLU A 85 5.60 11.94 -11.03
CA GLU A 85 4.68 12.13 -12.16
C GLU A 85 3.28 11.67 -11.79
N LEU A 86 3.18 10.48 -11.18
CA LEU A 86 1.90 9.90 -10.76
C LEU A 86 1.17 10.80 -9.76
N LEU A 87 1.88 11.37 -8.78
CA LEU A 87 1.32 12.29 -7.79
C LEU A 87 0.93 13.64 -8.39
N ALA A 88 1.72 14.16 -9.34
CA ALA A 88 1.35 15.36 -10.06
C ALA A 88 0.01 15.18 -10.81
N GLY A 89 -0.21 14.00 -11.41
CA GLY A 89 -1.51 13.64 -12.01
C GLY A 89 -2.68 13.58 -11.01
N GLN A 90 -2.40 13.45 -9.71
CA GLN A 90 -3.38 13.50 -8.61
C GLN A 90 -3.51 14.90 -7.97
N GLY A 91 -2.83 15.91 -8.52
CA GLY A 91 -2.75 17.25 -7.96
C GLY A 91 -1.95 17.32 -6.65
N VAL A 92 -1.08 16.34 -6.39
CA VAL A 92 -0.24 16.27 -5.20
C VAL A 92 1.19 16.66 -5.58
N HIS A 93 1.69 17.75 -5.00
CA HIS A 93 3.03 18.28 -5.27
C HIS A 93 3.94 18.33 -4.03
N GLN A 94 3.39 18.02 -2.86
CA GLN A 94 4.10 17.94 -1.59
C GLN A 94 3.56 16.77 -0.78
N LEU A 95 4.43 16.13 -0.03
CA LEU A 95 4.12 15.03 0.88
C LEU A 95 4.70 15.36 2.26
N ASP A 96 3.95 15.05 3.29
CA ASP A 96 4.39 15.11 4.68
C ASP A 96 5.09 13.80 5.11
N GLY A 97 4.89 12.71 4.37
CA GLY A 97 5.59 11.44 4.61
C GLY A 97 5.44 10.43 3.48
N VAL A 98 6.43 9.54 3.37
CA VAL A 98 6.50 8.46 2.39
C VAL A 98 6.81 7.14 3.10
N LEU A 99 5.99 6.12 2.87
CA LEU A 99 6.23 4.75 3.31
C LEU A 99 6.57 3.87 2.10
N LEU A 100 7.67 3.12 2.22
CA LEU A 100 8.09 2.11 1.25
C LEU A 100 8.43 0.81 2.00
N ASP A 101 7.64 -0.23 1.79
CA ASP A 101 7.87 -1.58 2.29
C ASP A 101 8.53 -2.41 1.19
N LEU A 102 9.86 -2.40 1.17
CA LEU A 102 10.65 -3.00 0.10
C LEU A 102 10.75 -4.51 0.29
N GLY A 103 10.17 -5.26 -0.65
CA GLY A 103 10.22 -6.70 -0.68
C GLY A 103 9.22 -7.29 -1.67
N VAL A 104 9.07 -8.60 -1.65
CA VAL A 104 7.99 -9.31 -2.35
C VAL A 104 6.87 -9.59 -1.34
N SER A 105 5.63 -9.35 -1.74
CA SER A 105 4.50 -9.64 -0.85
C SER A 105 4.19 -11.15 -0.82
N SER A 106 3.59 -11.63 0.28
CA SER A 106 3.27 -13.06 0.42
C SER A 106 2.49 -13.66 -0.76
N PRO A 107 1.46 -12.99 -1.34
CA PRO A 107 0.77 -13.48 -2.53
C PRO A 107 1.68 -13.68 -3.75
N GLN A 108 2.77 -12.92 -3.84
CA GLN A 108 3.75 -13.04 -4.91
C GLN A 108 4.58 -14.31 -4.76
N ILE A 109 4.87 -14.73 -3.54
CA ILE A 109 5.56 -15.97 -3.20
C ILE A 109 4.60 -17.17 -3.26
N ASP A 110 3.38 -17.01 -2.75
CA ASP A 110 2.42 -18.09 -2.55
C ASP A 110 1.70 -18.50 -3.84
N ASN A 111 1.68 -17.63 -4.86
CA ASN A 111 1.19 -17.98 -6.20
C ASN A 111 2.36 -18.50 -7.06
N PRO A 112 2.48 -19.82 -7.28
CA PRO A 112 3.58 -20.40 -8.05
C PRO A 112 3.63 -19.91 -9.51
N GLN A 113 2.49 -19.51 -10.09
CA GLN A 113 2.43 -18.97 -11.46
C GLN A 113 3.17 -17.64 -11.61
N ARG A 114 3.50 -16.96 -10.49
CA ARG A 114 4.25 -15.71 -10.52
C ARG A 114 5.76 -15.90 -10.53
N GLY A 115 6.27 -17.12 -10.38
CA GLY A 115 7.69 -17.45 -10.55
C GLY A 115 8.64 -16.94 -9.45
N PHE A 116 8.12 -16.53 -8.28
CA PHE A 116 8.94 -16.06 -7.14
C PHE A 116 9.25 -17.17 -6.11
N SER A 117 8.71 -18.37 -6.28
CA SER A 117 8.91 -19.49 -5.36
C SER A 117 9.80 -20.55 -5.98
N PHE A 118 10.86 -20.96 -5.28
CA PHE A 118 11.64 -22.16 -5.59
C PHE A 118 11.00 -23.44 -5.03
N ARG A 119 9.85 -23.34 -4.34
CA ARG A 119 9.20 -24.48 -3.66
C ARG A 119 8.21 -25.24 -4.55
N PHE A 120 7.86 -24.70 -5.72
CA PHE A 120 6.97 -25.31 -6.69
C PHE A 120 7.60 -25.12 -8.07
N ASP A 121 7.71 -26.19 -8.87
CA ASP A 121 8.05 -26.04 -10.30
C ASP A 121 6.96 -25.19 -10.97
N GLY A 122 7.39 -24.17 -11.71
CA GLY A 122 6.52 -23.30 -12.51
C GLY A 122 6.14 -23.90 -13.85
#